data_AF-A0AAD8Y3X9-F1
#
_entry.id   AF-A0AAD8Y3X9-F1
#
_cell.length_a   1.000
_cell.length_b   1.000
_cell.length_c   1.000
_cell.angle_alpha   90.00
_cell.angle_beta   90.00
_cell.angle_gamma   90.00
#
_symmetry.space_group_name_H-M   'P 1'
#
loop_
_entity.id
_entity.type
_entity.pdbx_description
1 polymer ?
#
loop_
_entity_poly.entity_id
_entity_poly.type
_entity_poly.pdbx_seq_one_letter_code
_entity_poly.pdbx_strand_id
1 'polypeptide(L)'
;MDDENVASSTTPPVEAAEGDGGTKCSVCKKRVGRKNCLQSACIQCCTNPTCEPHREARETLRKTQSILAGTDAITRMAARKRNSKVAKGAFKDANIQYFGETVVIWNVREFMSVTKWREDAVRRCKRKLDSCGGDVVERRSKKRGRKSIVGDDNNNNNNTADIAISLARNKPTKKSRRKKFAEVCQVLLQNSLNK
;
A
#
# COMPACT_ATOMS: atom_id res chain seq x y z
N MET A 1 -2.53 -11.03 -45.67
CA MET A 1 -3.71 -10.29 -45.17
C MET A 1 -3.15 -9.16 -44.37
N ASP A 2 -2.85 -8.15 -45.16
CA ASP A 2 -1.96 -7.03 -44.95
C ASP A 2 -2.88 -5.83 -44.79
N ASP A 3 -2.73 -5.07 -43.71
CA ASP A 3 -3.32 -3.73 -43.62
C ASP A 3 -2.39 -2.88 -42.73
N GLU A 4 -1.34 -2.38 -43.38
CA GLU A 4 -0.46 -1.34 -42.85
C GLU A 4 -1.23 -0.01 -42.82
N ASN A 5 -1.69 0.39 -41.63
CA ASN A 5 -2.31 1.69 -41.41
C ASN A 5 -1.22 2.76 -41.20
N VAL A 6 -0.67 3.26 -42.31
CA VAL A 6 0.28 4.37 -42.34
C VAL A 6 -0.48 5.69 -42.13
N ALA A 7 -0.47 6.18 -40.89
CA ALA A 7 -1.01 7.50 -40.55
C ALA A 7 -0.13 8.60 -41.17
N SER A 8 -0.58 9.10 -42.33
CA SER A 8 -0.04 10.25 -43.03
C SER A 8 -0.09 11.49 -42.13
N SER A 9 1.08 11.93 -41.67
CA SER A 9 1.25 13.13 -40.86
C SER A 9 1.29 14.34 -41.79
N THR A 10 0.15 14.98 -42.00
CA THR A 10 0.03 16.23 -42.75
C THR A 10 0.73 17.34 -41.95
N THR A 11 1.97 17.67 -42.32
CA THR A 11 2.65 18.86 -41.81
C THR A 11 2.04 20.11 -42.45
N PRO A 12 1.59 21.11 -41.65
CA PRO A 12 1.09 22.36 -42.21
C PRO A 12 2.22 23.14 -42.89
N PRO A 13 1.90 23.91 -43.95
CA PRO A 13 2.87 24.72 -44.68
C PRO A 13 3.43 25.82 -43.77
N VAL A 14 4.75 25.89 -43.69
CA VAL A 14 5.46 26.91 -42.92
C VAL A 14 5.61 28.13 -43.82
N GLU A 15 4.65 29.06 -43.75
CA GLU A 15 4.75 30.34 -44.43
C GLU A 15 5.96 31.13 -43.89
N ALA A 16 6.90 31.42 -44.79
CA ALA A 16 8.07 32.23 -44.52
C ALA A 16 7.66 33.69 -44.37
N ALA A 17 7.28 34.09 -43.16
CA ALA A 17 7.07 35.50 -42.81
C ALA A 17 8.43 36.21 -42.71
N GLU A 18 8.69 37.04 -43.71
CA GLU A 18 9.84 37.93 -43.81
C GLU A 18 9.84 38.97 -42.67
N GLY A 19 11.02 39.16 -42.07
CA GLY A 19 11.48 40.41 -41.48
C GLY A 19 10.59 41.09 -40.43
N ASP A 20 10.57 40.57 -39.19
CA ASP A 20 10.23 41.41 -38.05
C ASP A 20 11.20 41.15 -36.88
N GLY A 21 11.72 42.24 -36.32
CA GLY A 21 12.85 42.25 -35.39
C GLY A 21 12.58 41.40 -34.15
N GLY A 22 13.09 40.16 -34.14
CA GLY A 22 12.86 39.22 -33.06
C GLY A 22 13.25 39.80 -31.70
N THR A 23 12.30 39.81 -30.76
CA THR A 23 12.52 40.29 -29.40
C THR A 23 13.66 39.52 -28.73
N LYS A 24 14.57 40.24 -28.06
CA LYS A 24 15.67 39.62 -27.32
C LYS A 24 15.13 38.80 -26.15
N CYS A 25 15.83 37.71 -25.84
CA CYS A 25 15.51 36.83 -24.74
C CYS A 25 15.41 37.58 -23.41
N SER A 26 14.28 37.48 -22.73
CA SER A 26 14.07 38.10 -21.41
C SER A 26 15.11 37.67 -20.36
N VAL A 27 15.57 36.41 -20.42
CA VAL A 27 16.49 35.81 -19.43
C VAL A 27 17.95 36.16 -19.71
N CYS A 28 18.44 35.91 -20.92
CA CYS A 28 19.87 36.09 -21.23
C CYS A 28 20.19 37.38 -21.99
N LYS A 29 19.18 38.07 -22.55
CA LYS A 29 19.29 39.31 -23.36
C LYS A 29 20.23 39.26 -24.57
N LYS A 30 20.92 38.13 -24.81
CA LYS A 30 21.91 37.92 -25.87
C LYS A 30 21.32 37.32 -27.14
N ARG A 31 20.35 36.41 -27.01
CA ARG A 31 19.78 35.62 -28.11
C ARG A 31 18.35 36.06 -28.42
N VAL A 32 17.88 35.77 -29.63
CA VAL A 32 16.48 36.01 -30.03
C VAL A 32 15.55 35.06 -29.27
N GLY A 33 14.46 35.61 -28.75
CA GLY A 33 13.39 34.91 -28.06
C GLY A 33 12.55 34.07 -29.01
N ARG A 34 12.00 32.96 -28.53
CA ARG A 34 11.10 32.13 -29.34
C ARG A 34 9.74 32.81 -29.43
N LYS A 35 9.18 32.93 -30.65
CA LYS A 35 7.89 33.59 -30.91
C LYS A 35 6.72 32.98 -30.11
N ASN A 36 6.79 31.68 -29.79
CA ASN A 36 5.73 30.95 -29.07
C ASN A 36 5.99 30.79 -27.56
N CYS A 37 7.02 31.43 -27.02
CA CYS A 37 7.27 31.42 -25.58
C CYS A 37 6.67 32.68 -24.95
N LEU A 38 5.71 32.53 -24.02
CA LEU A 38 5.09 33.65 -23.29
C LEU A 38 6.12 34.57 -22.62
N GLN A 39 7.24 34.02 -22.15
CA GLN A 39 8.33 34.79 -21.55
C GLN A 39 9.38 35.29 -22.56
N SER A 40 9.14 35.19 -23.87
CA SER A 40 10.10 35.53 -24.93
C SER A 40 11.51 34.96 -24.72
N ALA A 41 11.63 33.80 -24.06
CA ALA A 41 12.92 33.19 -23.77
C ALA A 41 13.50 32.50 -25.02
N CYS A 42 14.83 32.51 -25.18
CA CYS A 42 15.51 31.77 -26.23
C CYS A 42 15.48 30.25 -25.93
N ILE A 43 15.71 29.41 -26.94
CA ILE A 43 15.65 27.93 -26.84
C ILE A 43 16.42 27.40 -25.63
N GLN A 44 17.66 27.84 -25.41
CA GLN A 44 18.47 27.37 -24.28
C GLN A 44 17.97 27.84 -22.92
N CYS A 45 17.34 29.02 -22.85
CA CYS A 45 16.71 29.48 -21.62
C CYS A 45 15.34 28.81 -21.40
N CYS A 46 14.65 28.41 -22.46
CA CYS A 46 13.40 27.63 -22.37
C CYS A 46 13.63 26.20 -21.86
N THR A 47 14.76 25.59 -22.17
CA THR A 47 15.13 24.27 -21.65
C THR A 47 15.45 24.27 -20.16
N ASN A 48 15.70 25.45 -19.54
CA ASN A 48 15.92 25.52 -18.09
C ASN A 48 14.67 25.11 -17.31
N PRO A 49 14.81 24.31 -16.23
CA PRO A 49 13.70 23.74 -15.45
C PRO A 49 12.76 24.79 -14.85
N THR A 50 13.19 26.05 -14.79
CA THR A 50 12.48 27.17 -14.20
C THR A 50 11.51 27.89 -15.15
N CYS A 51 11.53 27.58 -16.45
CA CYS A 51 10.61 28.21 -17.41
C CYS A 51 9.15 27.77 -17.17
N GLU A 52 8.34 28.67 -16.62
CA GLU A 52 6.95 28.42 -16.21
C GLU A 52 6.02 27.99 -17.37
N PRO A 53 6.08 28.58 -18.58
CA PRO A 53 5.25 28.15 -19.72
C PRO A 53 5.44 26.69 -20.15
N HIS A 54 6.61 26.10 -19.88
CA HIS A 54 6.89 24.70 -20.23
C HIS A 54 6.80 23.77 -19.03
N ARG A 55 6.35 24.25 -17.86
CA ARG A 55 6.26 23.42 -16.66
C ARG A 55 5.29 22.27 -16.88
N GLU A 56 4.08 22.55 -17.38
CA GLU A 56 3.05 21.54 -17.62
C GLU A 56 3.50 20.50 -18.65
N ALA A 57 4.00 20.94 -19.82
CA ALA A 57 4.50 20.03 -20.86
C ALA A 57 5.65 19.13 -20.37
N ARG A 58 6.49 19.63 -19.46
CA ARG A 58 7.56 18.82 -18.85
C ARG A 58 7.03 17.86 -17.81
N GLU A 59 6.03 18.27 -17.05
CA GLU A 59 5.37 17.40 -16.07
C GLU A 59 4.64 16.25 -16.76
N THR A 60 3.95 16.51 -17.88
CA THR A 60 3.32 15.46 -18.69
C THR A 60 4.35 14.53 -19.32
N LEU A 61 5.46 15.06 -19.87
CA LEU A 61 6.57 14.23 -20.37
C LEU A 61 7.21 13.38 -19.27
N ARG A 62 7.46 13.95 -18.08
CA ARG A 62 8.00 13.20 -16.94
C ARG A 62 7.04 12.11 -16.49
N LYS A 63 5.73 12.41 -16.43
CA LYS A 63 4.70 11.44 -16.04
C LYS A 63 4.61 10.29 -17.04
N THR A 64 4.59 10.58 -18.33
CA THR A 64 4.56 9.55 -19.38
C THR A 64 5.83 8.68 -19.36
N GLN A 65 7.01 9.29 -19.22
CA GLN A 65 8.27 8.55 -19.04
C GLN A 65 8.26 7.68 -17.78
N SER A 66 7.73 8.18 -16.66
CA SER A 66 7.59 7.41 -15.40
C SER A 66 6.66 6.20 -15.56
N ILE A 67 5.56 6.35 -16.31
CA ILE A 67 4.63 5.26 -16.63
C ILE A 67 5.32 4.21 -17.50
N LEU A 68 5.99 4.64 -18.58
CA LEU A 68 6.71 3.76 -19.50
C LEU A 68 7.88 3.03 -18.83
N ALA A 69 8.63 3.71 -17.97
CA ALA A 69 9.69 3.12 -17.16
C ALA A 69 9.15 2.22 -16.03
N GLY A 70 7.84 2.24 -15.78
CA GLY A 70 7.20 1.49 -14.70
C GLY A 70 7.55 1.99 -13.29
N THR A 71 8.15 3.17 -13.17
CA THR A 71 8.49 3.80 -11.89
C THR A 71 7.32 4.56 -11.28
N ASP A 72 6.21 4.70 -12.01
CA ASP A 72 5.00 5.29 -11.46
C ASP A 72 4.48 4.51 -10.24
N ALA A 73 3.87 5.22 -9.29
CA ALA A 73 3.40 4.62 -8.03
C ALA A 73 2.35 3.53 -8.28
N ILE A 74 1.46 3.76 -9.25
CA ILE A 74 0.42 2.80 -9.65
C ILE A 74 1.08 1.55 -10.23
N THR A 75 2.04 1.72 -11.14
CA THR A 75 2.76 0.58 -11.75
C THR A 75 3.55 -0.20 -10.71
N ARG A 76 4.21 0.46 -9.77
CA ARG A 76 4.90 -0.18 -8.63
C ARG A 76 3.94 -0.98 -7.75
N MET A 77 2.77 -0.43 -7.42
CA MET A 77 1.75 -1.14 -6.65
C MET A 77 1.21 -2.35 -7.41
N ALA A 78 0.94 -2.21 -8.71
CA ALA A 78 0.50 -3.31 -9.56
C ALA A 78 1.56 -4.41 -9.66
N ALA A 79 2.84 -4.06 -9.83
CA ALA A 79 3.95 -5.00 -9.84
C ALA A 79 4.06 -5.74 -8.50
N ARG A 80 3.97 -5.03 -7.37
CA ARG A 80 3.96 -5.65 -6.04
C ARG A 80 2.79 -6.63 -5.89
N LYS A 81 1.60 -6.26 -6.34
CA LYS A 81 0.41 -7.13 -6.31
C LYS A 81 0.59 -8.37 -7.19
N ARG A 82 1.22 -8.22 -8.37
CA ARG A 82 1.57 -9.36 -9.24
C ARG A 82 2.59 -10.28 -8.59
N ASN A 83 3.62 -9.72 -7.95
CA ASN A 83 4.64 -10.50 -7.25
C ASN A 83 4.11 -11.20 -5.99
N SER A 84 3.04 -10.68 -5.37
CA SER A 84 2.36 -11.36 -4.25
C SER A 84 1.48 -12.53 -4.68
N LYS A 85 1.30 -12.77 -5.98
CA LYS A 85 0.50 -13.89 -6.48
C LYS A 85 1.22 -15.20 -6.19
N VAL A 86 0.46 -16.20 -5.78
CA VAL A 86 0.99 -17.54 -5.53
C VAL A 86 1.24 -18.19 -6.88
N ALA A 87 2.49 -18.56 -7.16
CA ALA A 87 2.84 -19.32 -8.36
C ALA A 87 2.19 -20.71 -8.32
N LYS A 88 1.78 -21.22 -9.49
CA LYS A 88 1.29 -22.60 -9.61
C LYS A 88 2.41 -23.55 -9.16
N GLY A 89 2.10 -24.47 -8.25
CA GLY A 89 3.05 -25.41 -7.67
C GLY A 89 3.84 -24.89 -6.46
N ALA A 90 3.55 -23.69 -5.95
CA ALA A 90 4.11 -23.23 -4.68
C ALA A 90 3.71 -24.13 -3.49
N PHE A 91 2.56 -24.81 -3.60
CA PHE A 91 2.07 -25.81 -2.68
C PHE A 91 2.07 -27.15 -3.39
N LYS A 92 2.59 -28.19 -2.73
CA LYS A 92 2.68 -29.56 -3.26
C LYS A 92 1.53 -30.45 -2.82
N ASP A 93 0.59 -29.93 -2.04
CA ASP A 93 -0.54 -30.71 -1.54
C ASP A 93 -1.55 -30.99 -2.65
N ALA A 94 -1.93 -32.26 -2.81
CA ALA A 94 -2.87 -32.70 -3.83
C ALA A 94 -4.28 -32.09 -3.68
N ASN A 95 -4.62 -31.64 -2.47
CA ASN A 95 -5.94 -31.07 -2.17
C ASN A 95 -6.05 -29.57 -2.49
N ILE A 96 -4.95 -28.93 -2.89
CA ILE A 96 -4.92 -27.50 -3.14
C ILE A 96 -5.14 -27.23 -4.63
N GLN A 97 -6.31 -26.68 -4.96
CA GLN A 97 -6.66 -26.33 -6.33
C GLN A 97 -6.29 -24.88 -6.64
N TYR A 98 -5.63 -24.68 -7.77
CA TYR A 98 -5.23 -23.37 -8.28
C TYR A 98 -6.24 -22.87 -9.31
N PHE A 99 -6.86 -21.71 -9.04
CA PHE A 99 -7.76 -21.02 -9.96
C PHE A 99 -7.12 -19.71 -10.41
N GLY A 100 -6.42 -19.78 -11.54
CA GLY A 100 -5.64 -18.67 -12.08
C GLY A 100 -4.54 -18.25 -11.11
N GLU A 101 -4.77 -17.14 -10.41
CA GLU A 101 -3.84 -16.49 -9.47
C GLU A 101 -4.23 -16.69 -8.00
N THR A 102 -5.34 -17.40 -7.78
CA THR A 102 -5.89 -17.68 -6.45
C THR A 102 -5.76 -19.16 -6.13
N VAL A 103 -5.65 -19.45 -4.83
CA VAL A 103 -5.56 -20.81 -4.31
C VAL A 103 -6.77 -21.06 -3.43
N VAL A 104 -7.50 -22.13 -3.71
CA VAL A 104 -8.64 -22.55 -2.90
C VAL A 104 -8.15 -23.59 -1.90
N ILE A 105 -8.02 -23.17 -0.64
CA ILE A 105 -7.61 -24.05 0.47
C ILE A 105 -8.81 -24.85 1.00
N TRP A 106 -10.03 -24.29 0.90
CA TRP A 106 -11.23 -24.94 1.42
C TRP A 106 -12.44 -24.66 0.54
N ASN A 107 -13.01 -25.72 -0.04
CA ASN A 107 -14.23 -25.64 -0.82
C ASN A 107 -15.45 -25.84 0.10
N VAL A 108 -16.17 -24.75 0.39
CA VAL A 108 -17.37 -24.79 1.25
C VAL A 108 -18.46 -25.70 0.68
N ARG A 109 -18.60 -25.80 -0.65
CA ARG A 109 -19.60 -26.69 -1.26
C ARG A 109 -19.30 -28.15 -0.97
N GLU A 110 -18.04 -28.54 -1.15
CA GLU A 110 -17.57 -29.89 -0.85
C GLU A 110 -17.72 -30.19 0.65
N PHE A 111 -17.32 -29.25 1.50
CA PHE A 111 -17.51 -29.36 2.96
C PHE A 111 -18.98 -29.54 3.36
N MET A 112 -19.90 -28.81 2.72
CA MET A 112 -21.34 -28.89 3.00
C MET A 112 -22.03 -30.10 2.38
N SER A 113 -21.39 -30.76 1.40
CA SER A 113 -21.88 -31.99 0.79
C SER A 113 -21.75 -33.20 1.74
N VAL A 114 -20.74 -33.17 2.62
CA VAL A 114 -20.56 -34.19 3.68
C VAL A 114 -21.52 -33.89 4.83
N THR A 115 -22.62 -34.64 4.92
CA THR A 115 -23.68 -34.50 5.95
C THR A 115 -23.13 -34.45 7.37
N LYS A 116 -22.17 -35.34 7.70
CA LYS A 116 -21.54 -35.39 9.03
C LYS A 116 -20.85 -34.08 9.41
N TRP A 117 -20.12 -33.47 8.48
CA TRP A 117 -19.40 -32.22 8.73
C TRP A 117 -20.33 -31.02 8.79
N ARG A 118 -21.33 -30.99 7.90
CA ARG A 118 -22.40 -29.99 7.91
C ARG A 118 -23.14 -30.00 9.26
N GLU A 119 -23.55 -31.16 9.73
CA GLU A 119 -24.27 -31.30 11.01
C GLU A 119 -23.40 -30.90 12.20
N ASP A 120 -22.11 -31.27 12.21
CA ASP A 120 -21.22 -30.84 13.28
C ASP A 120 -21.00 -29.32 13.29
N ALA A 121 -20.83 -28.72 12.11
CA ALA A 121 -20.70 -27.26 11.97
C ALA A 121 -21.97 -26.53 12.47
N VAL A 122 -23.15 -27.00 12.07
CA VAL A 122 -24.44 -26.47 12.55
C VAL A 122 -24.57 -26.64 14.07
N ARG A 123 -24.20 -27.80 14.62
CA ARG A 123 -24.23 -28.07 16.06
C ARG A 123 -23.29 -27.16 16.85
N ARG A 124 -22.09 -26.88 16.34
CA ARG A 124 -21.16 -25.91 16.96
C ARG A 124 -21.69 -24.49 16.86
N CYS A 125 -22.30 -24.13 15.74
CA CYS A 125 -22.89 -22.80 15.54
C CYS A 125 -24.07 -22.57 16.51
N LYS A 126 -24.97 -23.56 16.66
CA LYS A 126 -26.06 -23.53 17.65
C LYS A 126 -25.54 -23.35 19.08
N ARG A 127 -24.58 -24.18 19.51
CA ARG A 127 -23.96 -24.03 20.84
C ARG A 127 -23.38 -22.64 21.08
N LYS A 128 -22.80 -22.02 20.06
CA LYS A 128 -22.22 -20.68 20.14
C LYS A 128 -23.30 -19.59 20.19
N LEU A 129 -24.40 -19.75 19.45
CA LEU A 129 -25.55 -18.85 19.50
C LEU A 129 -26.19 -18.88 20.89
N ASP A 130 -26.39 -20.07 21.46
CA ASP A 130 -26.92 -20.23 22.81
C ASP A 130 -25.99 -19.62 23.88
N SER A 131 -24.68 -19.60 23.61
CA SER A 131 -23.67 -19.02 24.50
C SER A 131 -23.44 -17.52 24.32
N CYS A 132 -23.91 -16.92 23.22
CA CYS A 132 -23.70 -15.49 22.90
C CYS A 132 -25.01 -14.68 22.82
N GLY A 133 -26.16 -15.34 22.75
CA GLY A 133 -27.50 -14.74 22.74
C GLY A 133 -28.16 -14.66 24.11
N GLY A 134 -27.50 -15.14 25.17
CA GLY A 134 -27.87 -14.77 26.53
C GLY A 134 -27.50 -13.31 26.73
N ASP A 135 -28.49 -12.47 26.99
CA ASP A 135 -28.31 -11.08 27.40
C ASP A 135 -27.04 -10.91 28.23
N VAL A 136 -26.27 -9.89 27.88
CA VAL A 136 -25.24 -9.33 28.75
C VAL A 136 -25.94 -8.66 29.95
N VAL A 137 -26.78 -9.39 30.68
CA VAL A 137 -27.13 -9.07 32.06
C VAL A 137 -25.86 -9.34 32.85
N GLU A 138 -25.02 -8.33 32.88
CA GLU A 138 -24.24 -7.85 34.03
C GLU A 138 -24.12 -8.84 35.19
N ARG A 139 -23.55 -10.02 34.96
CA ARG A 139 -23.04 -10.87 36.03
C ARG A 139 -21.72 -10.27 36.48
N ARG A 140 -21.83 -9.17 37.21
CA ARG A 140 -20.82 -8.65 38.14
C ARG A 140 -20.22 -9.85 38.85
N SER A 141 -18.96 -10.09 38.55
CA SER A 141 -18.21 -11.24 39.00
C SER A 141 -18.13 -11.22 40.53
N LYS A 142 -18.94 -12.04 41.19
CA LYS A 142 -18.66 -12.44 42.58
C LYS A 142 -17.45 -13.37 42.51
N LYS A 143 -16.28 -12.76 42.64
CA LYS A 143 -14.94 -13.34 42.69
C LYS A 143 -14.92 -14.42 43.79
N ARG A 144 -15.34 -15.65 43.47
CA ARG A 144 -15.09 -16.81 44.32
C ARG A 144 -13.59 -17.10 44.22
N GLY A 145 -12.88 -16.74 45.27
CA GLY A 145 -11.47 -17.02 45.44
C GLY A 145 -11.21 -18.50 45.25
N ARG A 146 -10.56 -18.83 44.14
CA ARG A 146 -9.97 -20.15 43.95
C ARG A 146 -8.70 -20.16 44.78
N LYS A 147 -8.81 -20.74 45.98
CA LYS A 147 -7.71 -21.02 46.91
C LYS A 147 -6.69 -21.88 46.13
N SER A 148 -5.60 -21.27 45.69
CA SER A 148 -4.46 -21.99 45.13
C SER A 148 -3.86 -22.81 46.26
N ILE A 149 -3.98 -24.13 46.16
CA ILE A 149 -3.16 -25.06 46.93
C ILE A 149 -1.74 -24.85 46.42
N VAL A 150 -0.91 -24.29 47.29
CA VAL A 150 0.54 -24.18 47.14
C VAL A 150 1.07 -25.60 47.28
N GLY A 151 1.56 -26.16 46.18
CA GLY A 151 2.46 -27.30 46.20
C GLY A 151 3.87 -26.75 46.13
N ASP A 152 4.57 -26.83 47.25
CA ASP A 152 6.02 -26.70 47.34
C ASP A 152 6.67 -27.81 46.51
N ASP A 153 7.59 -27.45 45.63
CA ASP A 153 8.70 -28.31 45.26
C ASP A 153 9.96 -27.46 45.07
N ASN A 154 10.82 -27.56 46.08
CA ASN A 154 12.23 -27.23 46.05
C ASN A 154 12.90 -27.84 44.81
N ASN A 155 13.67 -27.05 44.05
CA ASN A 155 14.99 -27.54 43.68
C ASN A 155 16.01 -26.42 43.48
N ASN A 156 17.15 -26.68 44.10
CA ASN A 156 18.35 -25.90 44.29
C ASN A 156 19.26 -26.04 43.06
N ASN A 157 19.95 -24.97 42.64
CA ASN A 157 21.38 -25.01 42.31
C ASN A 157 21.93 -23.66 41.82
N ASN A 158 22.78 -23.09 42.68
CA ASN A 158 24.13 -22.59 42.44
C ASN A 158 24.42 -21.54 41.36
N ASN A 159 24.71 -20.34 41.86
CA ASN A 159 25.93 -19.53 41.64
C ASN A 159 26.57 -19.51 40.25
N THR A 160 26.53 -18.33 39.63
CA THR A 160 27.77 -17.73 39.08
C THR A 160 27.64 -16.21 39.14
N ALA A 161 28.56 -15.58 39.85
CA ALA A 161 28.72 -14.15 39.91
C ALA A 161 29.33 -13.67 38.59
N ASP A 162 28.66 -12.73 37.93
CA ASP A 162 29.34 -11.82 37.01
C ASP A 162 28.69 -10.44 37.08
N ILE A 163 29.56 -9.47 37.34
CA ILE A 163 29.29 -8.04 37.48
C ILE A 163 29.01 -7.51 36.08
N ALA A 164 27.73 -7.32 35.74
CA ALA A 164 27.32 -6.59 34.55
C ALA A 164 26.34 -5.50 34.94
N ILE A 165 26.81 -4.25 34.80
CA ILE A 165 26.05 -3.01 34.93
C ILE A 165 24.74 -3.13 34.14
N SER A 166 23.64 -3.24 34.86
CA SER A 166 22.29 -3.33 34.31
C SER A 166 21.84 -1.96 33.79
N LEU A 167 22.25 -1.62 32.58
CA LEU A 167 21.50 -0.67 31.74
C LEU A 167 20.17 -1.35 31.41
N ALA A 168 19.16 -1.11 32.25
CA ALA A 168 17.79 -1.55 32.07
C ALA A 168 17.24 -0.97 30.76
N ARG A 169 17.48 -1.70 29.65
CA ARG A 169 16.79 -1.48 28.38
C ARG A 169 15.32 -1.79 28.63
N ASN A 170 14.54 -0.75 28.92
CA ASN A 170 13.09 -0.78 28.96
C ASN A 170 12.58 -1.32 27.62
N LYS A 171 12.32 -2.63 27.56
CA LYS A 171 11.73 -3.24 26.37
C LYS A 171 10.35 -2.61 26.20
N PRO A 172 10.05 -1.96 25.06
CA PRO A 172 8.75 -1.35 24.85
C PRO A 172 7.69 -2.44 24.95
N THR A 173 6.83 -2.34 25.95
CA THR A 173 5.70 -3.25 26.11
C THR A 173 4.83 -3.14 24.86
N LYS A 174 4.54 -4.28 24.23
CA LYS A 174 3.75 -4.31 23.00
C LYS A 174 2.36 -3.76 23.31
N LYS A 175 2.10 -2.50 22.92
CA LYS A 175 0.77 -1.88 23.04
C LYS A 175 -0.28 -2.77 22.37
N SER A 176 -1.42 -2.97 23.02
CA SER A 176 -2.53 -3.75 22.46
C SER A 176 -3.02 -3.13 21.14
N ARG A 177 -3.55 -3.96 20.23
CA ARG A 177 -4.13 -3.50 18.96
C ARG A 177 -5.17 -2.39 19.16
N ARG A 178 -5.97 -2.47 20.22
CA ARG A 178 -6.98 -1.46 20.57
C ARG A 178 -6.34 -0.10 20.89
N LYS A 179 -5.22 -0.08 21.62
CA LYS A 179 -4.52 1.16 21.97
C LYS A 179 -3.88 1.81 20.74
N LYS A 180 -3.33 1.00 19.82
CA LYS A 180 -2.81 1.49 18.53
C LYS A 180 -3.92 2.10 17.67
N PHE A 181 -5.09 1.46 17.62
CA PHE A 181 -6.22 1.98 16.86
C PHE A 181 -6.73 3.32 17.43
N ALA A 182 -6.84 3.45 18.76
CA ALA A 182 -7.23 4.69 19.40
C ALA A 182 -6.27 5.85 19.09
N GLU A 183 -4.95 5.60 19.10
CA GLU A 183 -3.94 6.60 18.73
C GLU A 183 -4.12 7.07 17.27
N VAL A 184 -4.41 6.16 16.33
CA VAL A 184 -4.66 6.52 14.92
C VAL A 184 -5.91 7.40 14.79
N CYS A 185 -7.01 7.05 15.45
CA CYS A 185 -8.24 7.85 15.41
C CYS A 185 -8.01 9.26 16.00
N GLN A 186 -7.20 9.38 17.04
CA GLN A 186 -6.91 10.67 17.68
C GLN A 186 -6.09 11.59 16.76
N VAL A 187 -5.11 11.04 16.02
CA VAL A 187 -4.32 11.80 15.03
C VAL A 187 -5.20 12.26 13.87
N LEU A 188 -6.10 11.40 13.38
CA LEU A 188 -7.03 11.77 12.30
C LEU A 188 -7.99 12.88 12.74
N LEU A 189 -8.48 12.84 13.98
CA LEU A 189 -9.34 13.88 14.53
C LEU A 189 -8.59 15.22 14.63
N GLN A 190 -7.36 15.24 15.17
CA GLN A 190 -6.57 16.48 15.25
C GLN A 190 -6.29 17.08 13.87
N ASN A 191 -5.97 16.26 12.87
CA ASN A 191 -5.75 16.72 11.50
C ASN A 191 -7.02 17.27 10.83
N SER A 192 -8.21 16.85 11.28
CA SER A 192 -9.48 17.38 10.77
C SER A 192 -9.86 18.73 11.40
N LEU A 193 -9.40 19.00 12.63
CA LEU A 193 -9.68 20.24 13.35
C LEU A 193 -8.71 21.38 12.98
N ASN A 194 -7.53 21.04 12.46
CA ASN A 194 -6.50 22.00 12.05
C ASN A 194 -6.60 22.42 10.57
N LYS A 195 -7.72 22.11 9.89
CA LYS A 195 -8.03 22.55 8.53
C LYS A 195 -9.18 23.52 8.55
#